data_AF-A0A0N4WX81-F1
#
_entry.id   AF-A0A0N4WX81-F1
#
_cell.length_a   1.000
_cell.length_b   1.000
_cell.length_c   1.000
_cell.angle_alpha   90.00
_cell.angle_beta   90.00
_cell.angle_gamma   90.00
#
_symmetry.space_group_name_H-M   'P 1'
#
loop_
_entity.id
_entity.type
_entity.pdbx_description
1 polymer ?
#
loop_
_entity_poly.entity_id
_entity_poly.type
_entity_poly.pdbx_seq_one_letter_code
_entity_poly.pdbx_strand_id
1 'polypeptide(L)'
;MRWTQAHGLHVGSVTTDRSKALRAALREMEPEIGDIPHYYYGRRLVKWLDRELRKAAKLDGCDGIGPWIEQLKTHLLSVIKHGAADGTDVQAAFNTCLMHVQDVHQWPMDVLTGPYTRCAHESLEEPLPKVLNVDSKEYEELRKVVLTKSFQKDLQRASPFEGASIDEAKNIWDRIYCRKGMIRPFATYPLYVMMTTMHINTLRLAELNGEGNLPKTRDTQRERPTRKSNPEPKSAVRQLWRDLVFDEVVEARLLALQGRHHNGAAEENEDFLAADENDECEL
;
A
#
# COMPACT_ATOMS: atom_id res chain seq x y z
N MET A 1 17.37 9.26 -1.99
CA MET A 1 17.12 10.44 -2.84
C MET A 1 18.41 11.02 -3.41
N ARG A 2 19.45 11.28 -2.59
CA ARG A 2 20.78 11.68 -3.10
C ARG A 2 21.35 10.71 -4.15
N TRP A 3 21.27 9.41 -3.87
CA TRP A 3 21.72 8.38 -4.81
C TRP A 3 20.98 8.43 -6.16
N THR A 4 19.65 8.61 -6.16
CA THR A 4 18.86 8.67 -7.41
C THR A 4 19.25 9.89 -8.24
N GLN A 5 19.41 11.06 -7.61
CA GLN A 5 19.88 12.27 -8.31
C GLN A 5 21.30 12.12 -8.87
N ALA A 6 22.22 11.53 -8.11
CA ALA A 6 23.59 11.28 -8.56
C ALA A 6 23.64 10.40 -9.83
N HIS A 7 22.62 9.58 -10.06
CA HIS A 7 22.48 8.74 -11.25
C HIS A 7 21.56 9.36 -12.32
N GLY A 8 21.24 10.66 -12.22
CA GLY A 8 20.38 11.36 -13.17
C GLY A 8 18.90 10.95 -13.11
N LEU A 9 18.47 10.23 -12.07
CA LEU A 9 17.08 9.83 -11.89
C LEU A 9 16.32 10.90 -11.11
N HIS A 10 15.35 11.54 -11.78
CA HIS A 10 14.47 12.52 -11.17
C HIS A 10 13.28 11.85 -10.48
N VAL A 11 13.02 12.18 -9.21
CA VAL A 11 11.90 11.63 -8.45
C VAL A 11 10.72 12.59 -8.55
N GLY A 12 9.68 12.19 -9.29
CA GLY A 12 8.52 13.06 -9.55
C GLY A 12 7.55 13.22 -8.35
N SER A 13 7.51 12.27 -7.42
CA SER A 13 6.75 12.39 -6.17
C SER A 13 7.15 11.32 -5.16
N VAL A 14 6.78 11.51 -3.89
CA VAL A 14 6.93 10.51 -2.84
C VAL A 14 5.58 10.27 -2.17
N THR A 15 5.17 9.01 -2.05
CA THR A 15 4.01 8.61 -1.25
C THR A 15 4.48 7.93 0.02
N THR A 16 3.98 8.34 1.18
CA THR A 16 4.41 7.76 2.46
C THR A 16 3.25 7.58 3.44
N ASP A 17 3.55 6.93 4.57
CA ASP A 17 2.71 7.00 5.75
C ASP A 17 2.69 8.42 6.35
N ARG A 18 1.70 8.71 7.21
CA ARG A 18 1.50 10.01 7.90
C ARG A 18 2.51 10.24 9.04
N SER A 19 3.79 9.90 8.81
CA SER A 19 4.87 10.06 9.78
C SER A 19 5.37 11.50 9.79
N LYS A 20 5.32 12.14 10.97
CA LYS A 20 5.87 13.49 11.16
C LYS A 20 7.39 13.52 10.95
N ALA A 21 8.10 12.49 11.41
CA ALA A 21 9.54 12.38 11.28
C ALA A 21 9.97 12.32 9.80
N LEU A 22 9.24 11.53 9.00
CA LEU A 22 9.54 11.41 7.56
C LEU A 22 9.26 12.73 6.82
N ARG A 23 8.19 13.44 7.19
CA ARG A 23 7.90 14.77 6.65
C ARG A 23 8.98 15.79 7.03
N ALA A 24 9.51 15.74 8.25
CA ALA A 24 10.62 16.60 8.67
C ALA A 24 11.88 16.29 7.84
N ALA A 25 12.25 15.02 7.72
CA ALA A 25 13.39 14.60 6.92
C ALA A 25 13.27 15.01 5.44
N LEU A 26 12.08 14.90 4.83
CA LEU A 26 11.85 15.35 3.45
C LEU A 26 12.06 16.87 3.29
N ARG A 27 11.65 17.68 4.28
CA ARG A 27 11.87 19.13 4.28
C ARG A 27 13.34 19.50 4.46
N GLU A 28 14.04 18.77 5.32
CA GLU A 28 15.49 18.97 5.52
C GLU A 28 16.28 18.68 4.24
N MET A 29 15.85 17.69 3.46
CA MET A 29 16.49 17.34 2.19
C MET A 29 16.05 18.23 1.00
N GLU A 30 15.00 19.04 1.15
CA GLU A 30 14.42 19.90 0.08
C GLU A 30 15.46 20.77 -0.66
N PRO A 31 16.46 21.40 0.00
CA PRO A 31 17.49 22.18 -0.70
C PRO A 31 18.35 21.37 -1.68
N GLU A 32 18.47 20.07 -1.46
CA GLU A 32 19.29 19.17 -2.26
C GLU A 32 18.45 18.44 -3.32
N ILE A 33 17.26 17.99 -2.92
CA ILE A 33 16.41 17.14 -3.75
C ILE A 33 15.37 17.91 -4.57
N GLY A 34 15.20 19.21 -4.28
CA GLY A 34 14.15 20.06 -4.83
C GLY A 34 12.81 19.88 -4.13
N ASP A 35 11.81 20.66 -4.56
CA ASP A 35 10.43 20.49 -4.12
C ASP A 35 9.82 19.24 -4.76
N ILE A 36 9.69 18.17 -3.96
CA ILE A 36 9.12 16.90 -4.41
C ILE A 36 7.72 16.76 -3.79
N PRO A 37 6.67 16.65 -4.62
CA PRO A 37 5.31 16.43 -4.14
C PRO A 37 5.21 15.25 -3.17
N HIS A 38 4.68 15.51 -1.98
CA HIS A 38 4.52 14.53 -0.91
C HIS A 38 3.06 14.13 -0.69
N TYR A 39 2.76 12.87 -0.95
CA TYR A 39 1.43 12.29 -0.84
C TYR A 39 1.31 11.24 0.28
N TYR A 40 0.07 10.91 0.62
CA TYR A 40 -0.29 9.88 1.57
C TYR A 40 -1.04 8.72 0.93
N TYR A 41 -0.81 7.51 1.43
CA TYR A 41 -1.55 6.35 0.98
C TYR A 41 -3.05 6.49 1.26
N GLY A 42 -3.88 6.43 0.21
CA GLY A 42 -5.35 6.46 0.34
C GLY A 42 -5.88 5.38 1.29
N ARG A 43 -5.27 4.18 1.30
CA ARG A 43 -5.64 3.11 2.24
C ARG A 43 -5.47 3.50 3.71
N ARG A 44 -4.48 4.34 4.05
CA ARG A 44 -4.31 4.84 5.42
C ARG A 44 -5.44 5.79 5.81
N LEU A 45 -5.89 6.63 4.88
CA LEU A 45 -7.05 7.51 5.05
C LEU A 45 -8.33 6.69 5.27
N VAL A 46 -8.53 5.64 4.48
CA VAL A 46 -9.66 4.72 4.62
C VAL A 46 -9.65 3.99 5.96
N LYS A 47 -8.49 3.51 6.41
CA LYS A 47 -8.34 2.88 7.74
C LYS A 47 -8.62 3.86 8.88
N TRP A 48 -8.19 5.12 8.74
CA TRP A 48 -8.49 6.17 9.70
C TRP A 48 -10.00 6.43 9.74
N LEU A 49 -10.62 6.61 8.58
CA LEU A 49 -12.06 6.86 8.45
C LEU A 49 -12.89 5.72 9.07
N ASP A 50 -12.59 4.46 8.72
CA ASP A 50 -13.24 3.28 9.29
C ASP A 50 -13.18 3.29 10.82
N ARG A 51 -12.00 3.56 11.39
CA ARG A 51 -11.82 3.59 12.83
C ARG A 51 -12.62 4.70 13.50
N GLU A 52 -12.60 5.93 12.96
CA GLU A 52 -13.33 7.04 13.58
C GLU A 52 -14.85 6.90 13.41
N LEU A 53 -15.33 6.44 12.25
CA LEU A 53 -16.76 6.13 12.07
C LEU A 53 -17.24 5.03 13.00
N ARG A 54 -16.45 3.97 13.21
CA ARG A 54 -16.77 2.91 14.19
C ARG A 54 -16.79 3.41 15.62
N LYS A 55 -16.07 4.48 15.97
CA LYS A 55 -16.20 5.12 17.28
C LYS A 55 -17.48 5.94 17.37
N ALA A 56 -17.78 6.73 16.34
CA ALA A 56 -19.00 7.53 16.27
C ALA A 56 -20.25 6.63 16.34
N ALA A 57 -20.26 5.50 15.63
CA ALA A 57 -21.36 4.54 15.63
C ALA A 57 -21.60 3.85 16.99
N LYS A 58 -20.66 3.96 17.95
CA LYS A 58 -20.83 3.43 19.32
C LYS A 58 -21.39 4.46 20.29
N LEU A 59 -21.56 5.70 19.87
CA LEU A 59 -22.20 6.72 20.69
C LEU A 59 -23.70 6.42 20.79
N ASP A 60 -24.27 6.74 21.95
CA ASP A 60 -25.71 6.54 22.19
C ASP A 60 -26.55 7.30 21.15
N GLY A 61 -27.48 6.59 20.51
CA GLY A 61 -28.30 7.12 19.43
C GLY A 61 -27.50 7.52 18.18
N CYS A 62 -26.48 6.74 17.80
CA CYS A 62 -25.70 6.90 16.55
C CYS A 62 -25.55 5.58 15.76
N ASP A 63 -26.38 4.58 16.03
CA ASP A 63 -26.34 3.26 15.42
C ASP A 63 -26.54 3.31 13.88
N GLY A 64 -27.20 4.35 13.38
CA GLY A 64 -27.43 4.59 11.95
C GLY A 64 -26.15 4.81 11.13
N ILE A 65 -25.01 5.13 11.76
CA ILE A 65 -23.72 5.32 11.06
C ILE A 65 -23.16 3.97 10.58
N GLY A 66 -23.35 2.89 11.34
CA GLY A 66 -22.75 1.58 11.09
C GLY A 66 -22.98 1.04 9.67
N PRO A 67 -24.23 1.02 9.17
CA PRO A 67 -24.56 0.58 7.82
C PRO A 67 -23.84 1.33 6.69
N TRP A 68 -23.48 2.61 6.88
CA TRP A 68 -22.84 3.44 5.86
C TRP A 68 -21.32 3.25 5.75
N ILE A 69 -20.68 2.63 6.74
CA ILE A 69 -19.20 2.60 6.85
C ILE A 69 -18.54 2.02 5.60
N GLU A 70 -19.03 0.89 5.08
CA GLU A 70 -18.41 0.24 3.92
C GLU A 70 -18.61 1.05 2.62
N GLN A 71 -19.75 1.72 2.45
CA GLN A 71 -20.00 2.58 1.30
C GLN A 71 -19.14 3.84 1.36
N LEU A 72 -18.98 4.46 2.54
CA LEU A 72 -18.12 5.63 2.70
C LEU A 72 -16.65 5.29 2.43
N LYS A 73 -16.18 4.12 2.86
CA LYS A 73 -14.83 3.62 2.53
C LYS A 73 -14.66 3.42 1.03
N THR A 74 -15.65 2.83 0.37
CA THR A 74 -15.64 2.57 -1.07
C THR A 74 -15.68 3.88 -1.86
N HIS A 75 -16.53 4.83 -1.45
CA HIS A 75 -16.60 6.18 -2.01
C HIS A 75 -15.26 6.89 -1.90
N LEU A 76 -14.64 6.91 -0.72
CA LEU A 76 -13.32 7.52 -0.53
C LEU A 76 -12.26 6.94 -1.47
N LEU A 77 -12.19 5.61 -1.60
CA LEU A 77 -11.25 4.97 -2.52
C LEU A 77 -11.54 5.34 -3.98
N SER A 78 -12.82 5.37 -4.36
CA SER A 78 -13.25 5.76 -5.71
C SER A 78 -12.85 7.21 -5.99
N VAL A 79 -13.14 8.14 -5.10
CA VAL A 79 -12.81 9.56 -5.28
C VAL A 79 -11.30 9.77 -5.35
N ILE A 80 -10.50 9.11 -4.51
CA ILE A 80 -9.03 9.19 -4.60
C ILE A 80 -8.54 8.70 -5.96
N LYS A 81 -9.12 7.60 -6.46
CA LYS A 81 -8.76 7.02 -7.77
C LYS A 81 -9.13 7.92 -8.94
N HIS A 82 -10.30 8.58 -8.92
CA HIS A 82 -10.70 9.50 -9.99
C HIS A 82 -10.03 10.87 -9.88
N GLY A 83 -9.76 11.34 -8.65
CA GLY A 83 -8.93 12.52 -8.36
C GLY A 83 -7.58 12.47 -9.05
N ALA A 84 -6.98 11.28 -9.07
CA ALA A 84 -5.72 11.01 -9.77
C ALA A 84 -5.79 11.21 -11.29
N ALA A 85 -6.89 10.78 -11.91
CA ALA A 85 -7.03 10.72 -13.35
C ALA A 85 -7.48 12.06 -13.95
N ASP A 86 -8.42 12.73 -13.27
CA ASP A 86 -9.18 13.84 -13.85
C ASP A 86 -8.89 15.20 -13.18
N GLY A 87 -7.96 15.25 -12.22
CA GLY A 87 -7.67 16.46 -11.44
C GLY A 87 -8.83 16.89 -10.53
N THR A 88 -9.73 15.96 -10.20
CA THR A 88 -10.87 16.18 -9.31
C THR A 88 -10.40 16.55 -7.91
N ASP A 89 -11.03 17.54 -7.30
CA ASP A 89 -10.77 17.89 -5.90
C ASP A 89 -11.30 16.77 -5.00
N VAL A 90 -10.38 15.91 -4.55
CA VAL A 90 -10.67 14.75 -3.69
C VAL A 90 -11.41 15.16 -2.41
N GLN A 91 -11.12 16.34 -1.87
CA GLN A 91 -11.75 16.82 -0.65
C GLN A 91 -13.23 17.13 -0.90
N ALA A 92 -13.50 18.00 -1.87
CA ALA A 92 -14.87 18.41 -2.21
C ALA A 92 -15.71 17.23 -2.73
N ALA A 93 -15.11 16.36 -3.56
CA ALA A 93 -15.77 15.17 -4.10
C ALA A 93 -16.05 14.11 -3.03
N PHE A 94 -15.19 13.96 -2.01
CA PHE A 94 -15.49 13.05 -0.90
C PHE A 94 -16.61 13.61 -0.01
N ASN A 95 -16.65 14.93 0.21
CA ASN A 95 -17.65 15.57 1.07
C ASN A 95 -19.09 15.44 0.55
N THR A 96 -19.29 15.13 -0.74
CA THR A 96 -20.63 14.81 -1.29
C THR A 96 -21.27 13.61 -0.60
N CYS A 97 -20.49 12.75 0.07
CA CYS A 97 -21.04 11.65 0.87
C CYS A 97 -22.01 12.12 1.95
N LEU A 98 -21.88 13.36 2.43
CA LEU A 98 -22.81 13.96 3.38
C LEU A 98 -24.20 14.15 2.78
N MET A 99 -24.32 14.32 1.46
CA MET A 99 -25.60 14.38 0.77
C MET A 99 -26.16 12.97 0.54
N HIS A 100 -25.29 12.01 0.18
CA HIS A 100 -25.71 10.62 -0.06
C HIS A 100 -26.30 9.95 1.18
N VAL A 101 -25.74 10.20 2.37
CA VAL A 101 -26.29 9.62 3.61
C VAL A 101 -27.69 10.14 3.95
N GLN A 102 -28.09 11.27 3.36
CA GLN A 102 -29.42 11.86 3.47
C GLN A 102 -30.34 11.46 2.30
N ASP A 103 -29.86 10.62 1.38
CA ASP A 103 -30.53 10.29 0.11
C ASP A 103 -30.77 11.51 -0.79
N VAL A 104 -29.90 12.53 -0.70
CA VAL A 104 -29.94 13.73 -1.54
C VAL A 104 -28.95 13.57 -2.69
N HIS A 105 -29.47 13.49 -3.91
CA HIS A 105 -28.67 13.23 -5.12
C HIS A 105 -28.45 14.45 -6.02
N GLN A 106 -29.10 15.57 -5.70
CA GLN A 106 -28.90 16.88 -6.34
C GLN A 106 -28.92 17.97 -5.27
N TRP A 107 -27.97 18.90 -5.35
CA TRP A 107 -27.82 19.98 -4.37
C TRP A 107 -27.19 21.23 -5.02
N PRO A 108 -27.40 22.44 -4.47
CA PRO A 108 -26.78 23.65 -5.01
C PRO A 108 -25.26 23.64 -4.80
N MET A 109 -24.56 24.47 -5.57
CA MET A 109 -23.12 24.68 -5.39
C MET A 109 -22.84 25.22 -3.98
N ASP A 110 -21.89 24.61 -3.28
CA ASP A 110 -21.51 24.97 -1.91
C ASP A 110 -19.99 24.89 -1.74
N VAL A 111 -19.46 25.60 -0.75
CA VAL A 111 -18.04 25.56 -0.39
C VAL A 111 -17.58 24.16 0.00
N LEU A 112 -18.48 23.34 0.56
CA LEU A 112 -18.13 22.00 1.06
C LEU A 112 -17.97 20.96 -0.05
N THR A 113 -18.87 21.00 -1.03
CA THR A 113 -18.92 20.07 -2.17
C THR A 113 -18.34 20.69 -3.45
N GLY A 114 -17.91 21.95 -3.41
CA GLY A 114 -17.29 22.65 -4.53
C GLY A 114 -18.19 22.65 -5.77
N PRO A 115 -17.66 22.34 -6.97
CA PRO A 115 -18.45 22.32 -8.20
C PRO A 115 -19.35 21.07 -8.31
N TYR A 116 -19.25 20.10 -7.40
CA TYR A 116 -20.02 18.87 -7.46
C TYR A 116 -21.42 19.14 -6.91
N THR A 117 -22.44 19.11 -7.77
CA THR A 117 -23.85 19.43 -7.45
C THR A 117 -24.81 18.25 -7.64
N ARG A 118 -24.29 17.09 -8.07
CA ARG A 118 -25.07 15.86 -8.26
C ARG A 118 -24.20 14.62 -8.12
N CYS A 119 -24.84 13.49 -7.85
CA CYS A 119 -24.20 12.18 -7.88
C CYS A 119 -23.70 11.82 -9.29
N ALA A 120 -22.58 11.09 -9.37
CA ALA A 120 -21.99 10.60 -10.62
C ALA A 120 -22.43 9.16 -10.98
N HIS A 121 -23.41 8.61 -10.28
CA HIS A 121 -23.93 7.26 -10.52
C HIS A 121 -25.38 7.31 -11.02
N GLU A 122 -25.78 6.27 -11.73
CA GLU A 122 -27.18 6.03 -12.10
C GLU A 122 -28.00 5.58 -10.87
N SER A 123 -29.32 5.53 -11.00
CA SER A 123 -30.20 5.04 -9.93
C SER A 123 -29.80 3.64 -9.49
N LEU A 124 -29.52 3.46 -8.20
CA LEU A 124 -29.18 2.16 -7.64
C LEU A 124 -30.46 1.42 -7.26
N GLU A 125 -30.59 0.16 -7.67
CA GLU A 125 -31.72 -0.72 -7.30
C GLU A 125 -31.57 -1.31 -5.88
N GLU A 126 -30.38 -1.22 -5.29
CA GLU A 126 -30.11 -1.79 -3.97
C GLU A 126 -30.79 -0.98 -2.85
N PRO A 127 -31.30 -1.65 -1.79
CA PRO A 127 -31.84 -0.94 -0.64
C PRO A 127 -30.75 -0.09 -0.01
N LEU A 128 -30.94 1.23 -0.08
CA LEU A 128 -30.09 2.19 0.60
C LEU A 128 -30.06 1.87 2.10
N PRO A 129 -28.91 2.05 2.77
CA PRO A 129 -28.89 2.01 4.22
C PRO A 129 -29.84 3.06 4.80
N LYS A 130 -30.16 2.91 6.08
CA LYS A 130 -31.01 3.85 6.83
C LYS A 130 -30.56 5.29 6.58
N VAL A 131 -31.44 6.07 5.95
CA VAL A 131 -31.22 7.50 5.68
C VAL A 131 -31.03 8.24 7.01
N LEU A 132 -30.00 9.07 7.07
CA LEU A 132 -29.71 9.90 8.23
C LEU A 132 -30.39 11.25 8.09
N ASN A 133 -31.17 11.63 9.10
CA ASN A 133 -31.81 12.94 9.14
C ASN A 133 -30.77 14.01 9.52
N VAL A 134 -30.78 15.17 8.84
CA VAL A 134 -29.87 16.30 9.08
C VAL A 134 -29.87 16.76 10.53
N ASP A 135 -31.04 16.79 11.16
CA ASP A 135 -31.20 17.25 12.54
C ASP A 135 -30.90 16.15 13.57
N SER A 136 -30.51 14.95 13.11
CA SER A 136 -30.17 13.84 14.00
C SER A 136 -28.75 13.97 14.54
N LYS A 137 -28.59 13.48 15.78
CA LYS A 137 -27.26 13.30 16.39
C LYS A 137 -26.34 12.42 15.54
N GLU A 138 -26.88 11.37 14.91
CA GLU A 138 -26.12 10.44 14.06
C GLU A 138 -25.46 11.18 12.88
N TYR A 139 -26.22 12.05 12.21
CA TYR A 139 -25.71 12.84 11.10
C TYR A 139 -24.63 13.83 11.55
N GLU A 140 -24.85 14.54 12.65
CA GLU A 140 -23.89 15.51 13.16
C GLU A 140 -22.56 14.85 13.60
N GLU A 141 -22.61 13.67 14.22
CA GLU A 141 -21.40 12.92 14.57
C GLU A 141 -20.66 12.38 13.33
N LEU A 142 -21.38 11.89 12.32
CA LEU A 142 -20.78 11.50 11.04
C LEU A 142 -20.13 12.72 10.37
N ARG A 143 -20.82 13.86 10.34
CA ARG A 143 -20.33 15.12 9.78
C ARG A 143 -19.06 15.60 10.48
N LYS A 144 -18.97 15.50 11.80
CA LYS A 144 -17.73 15.82 12.55
C LYS A 144 -16.55 14.95 12.12
N VAL A 145 -16.77 13.65 11.91
CA VAL A 145 -15.72 12.74 11.43
C VAL A 145 -15.26 13.12 10.03
N VAL A 146 -16.20 13.27 9.08
CA VAL A 146 -15.92 13.63 7.69
C VAL A 146 -15.19 14.98 7.61
N LEU A 147 -15.66 15.98 8.36
CA LEU A 147 -15.13 17.36 8.31
C LEU A 147 -13.98 17.63 9.29
N THR A 148 -13.38 16.58 9.85
CA THR A 148 -12.23 16.74 10.73
C THR A 148 -11.10 17.48 10.01
N LYS A 149 -10.68 18.64 10.55
CA LYS A 149 -9.69 19.53 9.91
C LYS A 149 -8.43 18.82 9.44
N SER A 150 -7.91 17.88 10.23
CA SER A 150 -6.69 17.16 9.86
C SER A 150 -6.91 16.17 8.73
N PHE A 151 -8.08 15.52 8.70
CA PHE A 151 -8.44 14.57 7.66
C PHE A 151 -8.67 15.29 6.33
N GLN A 152 -9.40 16.41 6.35
CA GLN A 152 -9.60 17.27 5.18
C GLN A 152 -8.27 17.75 4.56
N LYS A 153 -7.29 18.14 5.39
CA LYS A 153 -5.93 18.47 4.93
C LYS A 153 -5.17 17.25 4.36
N ASP A 154 -5.41 16.06 4.91
CA ASP A 154 -4.77 14.84 4.42
C ASP A 154 -5.42 14.36 3.10
N LEU A 155 -6.72 14.61 2.87
CA LEU A 155 -7.42 14.30 1.61
C LEU A 155 -6.81 15.06 0.42
N GLN A 156 -6.45 16.34 0.61
CA GLN A 156 -5.74 17.13 -0.42
C GLN A 156 -4.37 16.54 -0.79
N ARG A 157 -3.80 15.70 0.08
CA ARG A 157 -2.53 15.01 -0.14
C ARG A 157 -2.71 13.52 -0.40
N ALA A 158 -3.94 13.06 -0.67
CA ALA A 158 -4.16 11.67 -1.03
C ALA A 158 -3.38 11.34 -2.31
N SER A 159 -2.63 10.24 -2.28
CA SER A 159 -1.81 9.85 -3.43
C SER A 159 -2.70 9.47 -4.60
N PRO A 160 -2.42 10.03 -5.80
CA PRO A 160 -3.11 9.64 -7.01
C PRO A 160 -2.68 8.24 -7.48
N PHE A 161 -1.53 7.75 -7.01
CA PHE A 161 -0.99 6.46 -7.38
C PHE A 161 -1.54 5.37 -6.44
N GLU A 162 -1.87 4.19 -6.97
CA GLU A 162 -2.30 3.01 -6.21
C GLU A 162 -1.15 2.43 -5.36
N GLY A 163 -0.56 3.22 -4.46
CA GLY A 163 0.67 2.86 -3.75
C GLY A 163 0.54 1.66 -2.82
N ALA A 164 -0.67 1.22 -2.48
CA ALA A 164 -0.86 0.04 -1.64
C ALA A 164 -0.49 -1.27 -2.36
N SER A 165 -0.61 -1.35 -3.69
CA SER A 165 -0.34 -2.61 -4.40
C SER A 165 1.15 -2.94 -4.42
N ILE A 166 2.01 -1.94 -4.65
CA ILE A 166 3.47 -2.13 -4.74
C ILE A 166 4.05 -2.47 -3.37
N ASP A 167 3.66 -1.77 -2.31
CA ASP A 167 4.17 -2.08 -0.96
C ASP A 167 3.61 -3.39 -0.41
N GLU A 168 2.34 -3.73 -0.69
CA GLU A 168 1.78 -5.04 -0.33
C GLU A 168 2.47 -6.15 -1.12
N ALA A 169 2.69 -5.97 -2.42
CA ALA A 169 3.45 -6.90 -3.25
C ALA A 169 4.88 -7.06 -2.73
N LYS A 170 5.56 -5.95 -2.42
CA LYS A 170 6.89 -5.96 -1.83
C LYS A 170 6.91 -6.70 -0.50
N ASN A 171 5.97 -6.43 0.41
CA ASN A 171 5.87 -7.16 1.67
C ASN A 171 5.63 -8.66 1.48
N ILE A 172 4.88 -9.08 0.46
CA ILE A 172 4.68 -10.49 0.13
C ILE A 172 6.00 -11.11 -0.35
N TRP A 173 6.71 -10.45 -1.26
CA TRP A 173 8.00 -10.92 -1.77
C TRP A 173 9.09 -10.91 -0.70
N ASP A 174 9.14 -9.88 0.13
CA ASP A 174 10.03 -9.82 1.30
C ASP A 174 9.76 -11.00 2.23
N ARG A 175 8.52 -11.45 2.41
CA ARG A 175 8.22 -12.68 3.18
C ARG A 175 8.63 -13.97 2.48
N ILE A 176 8.68 -13.99 1.16
CA ILE A 176 9.13 -15.16 0.39
C ILE A 176 10.63 -15.34 0.57
N TYR A 177 11.39 -14.25 0.42
CA TYR A 177 12.85 -14.28 0.53
C TYR A 177 13.34 -14.20 1.98
N CYS A 178 12.68 -13.39 2.80
CA CYS A 178 12.96 -13.15 4.21
C CYS A 178 11.72 -13.45 5.07
N ARG A 179 11.48 -14.75 5.31
CA ARG A 179 10.34 -15.21 6.12
C ARG A 179 10.40 -14.62 7.52
N LYS A 180 9.27 -14.02 7.93
CA LYS A 180 9.08 -13.50 9.28
C LYS A 180 9.22 -14.65 10.30
N GLY A 181 10.09 -14.46 11.30
CA GLY A 181 10.30 -15.43 12.38
C GLY A 181 11.53 -16.32 12.23
N MET A 182 12.31 -16.18 11.14
CA MET A 182 13.65 -16.74 11.07
C MET A 182 14.65 -15.65 11.46
N ILE A 183 15.48 -15.92 12.47
CA ILE A 183 16.62 -15.06 12.81
C ILE A 183 17.67 -15.28 11.73
N ARG A 184 18.19 -14.19 11.17
CA ARG A 184 19.26 -14.22 10.18
C ARG A 184 20.33 -13.20 10.55
N PRO A 185 21.61 -13.46 10.21
CA PRO A 185 22.66 -12.49 10.43
C PRO A 185 22.36 -11.18 9.69
N PHE A 186 22.68 -10.04 10.31
CA PHE A 186 22.44 -8.71 9.75
C PHE A 186 23.05 -8.56 8.34
N ALA A 187 24.23 -9.14 8.13
CA ALA A 187 24.95 -9.16 6.85
C ALA A 187 24.15 -9.77 5.68
N THR A 188 23.15 -10.62 5.95
CA THR A 188 22.36 -11.28 4.90
C THR A 188 21.14 -10.48 4.44
N TYR A 189 20.70 -9.48 5.20
CA TYR A 189 19.52 -8.67 4.87
C TYR A 189 19.64 -7.93 3.52
N PRO A 190 20.78 -7.30 3.18
CA PRO A 190 20.95 -6.64 1.88
C PRO A 190 20.67 -7.58 0.71
N LEU A 191 21.12 -8.84 0.77
CA LEU A 191 20.89 -9.85 -0.27
C LEU A 191 19.39 -10.11 -0.46
N TYR A 192 18.63 -10.31 0.62
CA TYR A 192 17.19 -10.58 0.52
C TYR A 192 16.41 -9.38 -0.02
N VAL A 193 16.78 -8.16 0.39
CA VAL A 193 16.19 -6.93 -0.14
C VAL A 193 16.47 -6.80 -1.63
N MET A 194 17.69 -7.13 -2.07
CA MET A 194 18.07 -7.12 -3.48
C MET A 194 17.27 -8.14 -4.29
N MET A 195 17.13 -9.37 -3.81
CA MET A 195 16.32 -10.42 -4.46
C MET A 195 14.85 -10.04 -4.58
N THR A 196 14.23 -9.49 -3.52
CA THR A 196 12.86 -8.97 -3.60
C THR A 196 12.75 -7.87 -4.66
N THR A 197 13.71 -6.95 -4.68
CA THR A 197 13.70 -5.81 -5.60
C THR A 197 13.84 -6.27 -7.05
N MET A 198 14.78 -7.17 -7.33
CA MET A 198 14.93 -7.79 -8.66
C MET A 198 13.63 -8.47 -9.10
N HIS A 199 12.99 -9.21 -8.20
CA HIS A 199 11.74 -9.89 -8.51
C HIS A 199 10.62 -8.92 -8.93
N ILE A 200 10.41 -7.87 -8.15
CA ILE A 200 9.40 -6.85 -8.44
C ILE A 200 9.72 -6.13 -9.74
N ASN A 201 10.99 -5.80 -9.99
CA ASN A 201 11.42 -5.17 -11.23
C ASN A 201 11.13 -6.06 -12.44
N THR A 202 11.40 -7.37 -12.36
CA THR A 202 11.06 -8.31 -13.44
C THR A 202 9.56 -8.34 -13.71
N LEU A 203 8.73 -8.41 -12.66
CA LEU A 203 7.27 -8.37 -12.84
C LEU A 203 6.81 -7.04 -13.44
N ARG A 204 7.39 -5.93 -12.98
CA ARG A 204 7.01 -4.59 -13.46
C ARG A 204 7.41 -4.37 -14.92
N LEU A 205 8.58 -4.85 -15.33
CA LEU A 205 9.02 -4.80 -16.72
C LEU A 205 8.11 -5.65 -17.62
N ALA A 206 7.70 -6.83 -17.16
CA ALA A 206 6.76 -7.67 -17.88
C ALA A 206 5.38 -7.00 -18.02
N GLU A 207 4.85 -6.39 -16.95
CA GLU A 207 3.62 -5.59 -17.01
C GLU A 207 3.71 -4.45 -18.04
N LEU A 208 4.82 -3.71 -18.07
CA LEU A 208 5.06 -2.63 -19.03
C LEU A 208 5.15 -3.14 -20.47
N ASN A 209 5.68 -4.34 -20.67
CA ASN A 209 5.74 -5.01 -21.97
C ASN A 209 4.41 -5.68 -22.38
N GLY A 210 3.37 -5.62 -21.53
CA GLY A 210 2.09 -6.30 -21.76
C GLY A 210 2.13 -7.81 -21.51
N GLU A 211 3.27 -8.34 -21.04
CA GLU A 211 3.47 -9.73 -20.67
C GLU A 211 2.91 -9.97 -19.26
N GLY A 212 1.69 -10.50 -19.16
CA GLY A 212 1.05 -10.78 -17.87
C GLY A 212 -0.40 -10.34 -17.74
N ASN A 213 -0.99 -9.76 -18.79
CA ASN A 213 -2.43 -9.56 -18.88
C ASN A 213 -3.15 -10.89 -19.17
N LEU A 214 -3.21 -11.79 -18.18
CA LEU A 214 -4.33 -12.73 -18.15
C LEU A 214 -5.59 -11.91 -17.86
N PRO A 215 -6.70 -12.09 -18.61
CA PRO A 215 -7.95 -11.41 -18.32
C PRO A 215 -8.32 -11.71 -16.87
N LYS A 216 -8.47 -10.67 -16.05
CA LYS A 216 -9.05 -10.79 -14.72
C LYS A 216 -10.51 -11.22 -14.90
N THR A 217 -10.78 -12.52 -14.91
CA THR A 217 -12.12 -13.03 -14.71
C THR A 217 -12.55 -12.60 -13.31
N ARG A 218 -13.39 -11.56 -13.26
CA ARG A 218 -14.09 -11.16 -12.04
C ARG A 218 -15.19 -12.17 -11.81
N ASP A 219 -14.90 -13.22 -11.05
CA ASP A 219 -15.95 -13.92 -10.30
C ASP A 219 -15.78 -13.59 -8.83
N THR A 220 -16.43 -12.50 -8.43
CA THR A 220 -16.73 -12.19 -7.04
C THR A 220 -17.89 -13.07 -6.58
N GLN A 221 -17.61 -14.05 -5.74
CA GLN A 221 -18.49 -14.37 -4.62
C GLN A 221 -17.65 -14.46 -3.35
N ARG A 222 -17.97 -13.58 -2.39
CA ARG A 222 -17.48 -13.68 -1.02
C ARG A 222 -18.65 -13.97 -0.11
N GLU A 223 -18.76 -15.22 0.31
CA GLU A 223 -19.49 -15.60 1.52
C GLU A 223 -18.57 -16.44 2.42
N ARG A 224 -18.06 -15.78 3.47
CA ARG A 224 -17.52 -16.36 4.72
C ARG A 224 -16.30 -17.32 4.63
N PRO A 225 -15.58 -17.52 5.76
CA PRO A 225 -14.17 -17.89 5.75
C PRO A 225 -13.97 -19.38 6.03
N THR A 226 -13.90 -20.20 4.99
CA THR A 226 -13.43 -21.60 5.08
C THR A 226 -12.46 -21.87 3.93
N ARG A 227 -11.33 -21.15 3.89
CA ARG A 227 -10.42 -21.25 2.75
C ARG A 227 -9.30 -22.26 2.98
N LYS A 228 -9.44 -23.48 2.44
CA LYS A 228 -8.31 -24.09 1.71
C LYS A 228 -8.07 -23.21 0.50
N SER A 229 -7.02 -22.40 0.55
CA SER A 229 -6.63 -21.61 -0.60
C SER A 229 -5.82 -22.53 -1.51
N ASN A 230 -6.35 -22.85 -2.68
CA ASN A 230 -5.48 -23.24 -3.79
C ASN A 230 -4.76 -21.95 -4.22
N PRO A 231 -3.44 -21.85 -4.07
CA PRO A 231 -2.70 -20.74 -4.63
C PRO A 231 -2.67 -20.94 -6.14
N GLU A 232 -3.51 -20.20 -6.87
CA GLU A 232 -3.21 -19.99 -8.28
C GLU A 232 -1.88 -19.24 -8.38
N PRO A 233 -0.93 -19.72 -9.21
CA PRO A 233 0.37 -19.09 -9.34
C PRO A 233 0.21 -17.69 -9.92
N LYS A 234 0.35 -16.69 -9.04
CA LYS A 234 0.40 -15.28 -9.40
C LYS A 234 1.77 -14.94 -9.98
N SER A 235 1.97 -15.30 -11.24
CA SER A 235 2.73 -14.60 -12.29
C SER A 235 3.19 -15.64 -13.32
N ALA A 236 2.74 -15.52 -14.57
CA ALA A 236 3.25 -16.36 -15.67
C ALA A 236 4.69 -16.00 -16.11
N VAL A 237 5.29 -14.99 -15.48
CA VAL A 237 6.59 -14.42 -15.87
C VAL A 237 7.73 -15.20 -15.20
N ARG A 238 8.47 -15.97 -16.00
CA ARG A 238 9.65 -16.72 -15.55
C ARG A 238 10.74 -15.76 -15.07
N GLN A 239 11.34 -16.07 -13.93
CA GLN A 239 12.39 -15.26 -13.30
C GLN A 239 13.77 -15.82 -13.64
N LEU A 240 14.25 -15.57 -14.86
CA LEU A 240 15.52 -16.16 -15.35
C LEU A 240 16.70 -15.93 -14.40
N TRP A 241 16.76 -14.76 -13.77
CA TRP A 241 17.81 -14.44 -12.80
C TRP A 241 17.80 -15.35 -11.56
N ARG A 242 16.64 -15.87 -11.14
CA ARG A 242 16.56 -16.81 -10.01
C ARG A 242 17.19 -18.15 -10.37
N ASP A 243 16.94 -18.62 -11.58
CA ASP A 243 17.49 -19.87 -12.09
C ASP A 243 19.02 -19.75 -12.18
N LEU A 244 19.52 -18.66 -12.76
CA LEU A 244 20.97 -18.38 -12.84
C LEU A 244 21.65 -18.33 -11.47
N VAL A 245 21.06 -17.64 -10.49
CA VAL A 245 21.61 -17.58 -9.13
C VAL A 245 21.59 -18.95 -8.47
N PHE A 246 20.53 -19.75 -8.70
CA PHE A 246 20.43 -21.09 -8.15
C PHE A 246 21.51 -22.01 -8.74
N ASP A 247 21.67 -22.00 -10.06
CA ASP A 247 22.67 -22.80 -10.77
C ASP A 247 24.08 -22.47 -10.29
N GLU A 248 24.42 -21.17 -10.18
CA GLU A 248 25.72 -20.70 -9.68
C GLU A 248 25.98 -21.16 -8.23
N VAL A 249 24.98 -21.06 -7.34
CA VAL A 249 25.12 -21.50 -5.94
C VAL A 249 25.29 -23.01 -5.85
N VAL A 250 24.56 -23.78 -6.66
CA VAL A 250 24.68 -25.24 -6.72
C VAL A 250 26.06 -25.63 -7.24
N GLU A 251 26.53 -25.00 -8.32
CA GLU A 251 27.86 -25.23 -8.88
C GLU A 251 28.97 -24.91 -7.88
N ALA A 252 28.92 -23.73 -7.25
CA ALA A 252 29.88 -23.35 -6.21
C ALA A 252 29.88 -24.34 -5.04
N ARG A 253 28.70 -24.84 -4.64
CA ARG A 253 28.58 -25.84 -3.56
C ARG A 253 29.13 -27.19 -3.99
N LEU A 254 28.87 -27.63 -5.22
CA LEU A 254 29.42 -28.86 -5.77
C LEU A 254 30.96 -28.79 -5.82
N LEU A 255 31.53 -27.68 -6.29
CA LEU A 255 32.97 -27.45 -6.29
C LEU A 255 33.56 -27.48 -4.88
N ALA A 256 32.91 -26.84 -3.90
CA ALA A 256 33.37 -26.87 -2.51
C ALA A 256 33.34 -28.29 -1.90
N LEU A 257 32.33 -29.10 -2.23
CA LEU A 257 32.23 -30.48 -1.78
C LEU A 257 33.23 -31.40 -2.49
N GLN A 258 33.48 -31.19 -3.78
CA GLN A 258 34.47 -31.94 -4.57
C GLN A 258 35.91 -31.56 -4.17
N GLY A 259 36.17 -30.29 -3.87
CA GLY A 259 37.43 -29.82 -3.31
C GLY A 259 37.73 -30.40 -1.93
N ARG A 260 36.70 -30.61 -1.10
CA ARG A 260 36.81 -31.36 0.16
C ARG A 260 37.11 -32.85 -0.04
N HIS A 261 36.63 -33.46 -1.13
CA HIS A 261 36.96 -34.85 -1.46
C HIS A 261 38.38 -35.04 -1.99
N HIS A 262 38.98 -34.02 -2.63
CA HIS A 262 40.39 -34.09 -3.06
C HIS A 262 41.40 -33.72 -1.97
N ASN A 263 41.00 -32.96 -0.94
CA ASN A 263 41.83 -32.60 0.21
C ASN A 263 41.59 -33.50 1.44
N GLY A 264 41.19 -34.76 1.25
CA GLY A 264 41.13 -35.77 2.31
C GLY A 264 42.48 -36.15 2.95
N ALA A 265 43.51 -35.32 2.81
CA ALA A 265 44.79 -35.44 3.49
C ALA A 265 45.52 -34.08 3.60
N ALA A 266 44.86 -33.02 4.04
CA ALA A 266 45.53 -31.89 4.72
C ALA A 266 44.51 -30.88 5.26
N GLU A 267 44.44 -30.84 6.58
CA GLU A 267 44.12 -29.70 7.44
C GLU A 267 42.72 -29.07 7.38
N GLU A 268 42.18 -28.93 8.58
CA GLU A 268 40.91 -28.34 8.96
C GLU A 268 40.81 -26.89 8.45
N ASN A 269 39.84 -26.65 7.56
CA ASN A 269 39.45 -25.29 7.19
C ASN A 269 38.25 -24.87 8.07
N GLU A 270 38.58 -24.42 9.27
CA GLU A 270 37.78 -23.46 10.04
C GLU A 270 37.77 -22.11 9.31
N ASP A 271 36.92 -21.91 8.30
CA ASP A 271 36.76 -20.54 7.77
C ASP A 271 35.42 -20.25 7.04
N PHE A 272 34.36 -20.99 7.39
CA PHE A 272 33.00 -20.65 6.95
C PHE A 272 31.99 -20.51 8.11
N LEU A 273 32.49 -20.53 9.35
CA LEU A 273 31.74 -20.27 10.57
C LEU A 273 32.39 -19.19 11.47
N ALA A 274 33.57 -18.66 11.12
CA ALA A 274 34.30 -17.67 11.93
C ALA A 274 33.82 -16.21 11.75
N ALA A 275 32.58 -16.00 11.28
CA ALA A 275 31.97 -14.67 11.19
C ALA A 275 30.99 -14.38 12.34
N ASP A 276 30.93 -15.24 13.37
CA ASP A 276 29.95 -15.13 14.47
C ASP A 276 30.58 -14.85 15.86
N GLU A 277 31.90 -14.65 15.97
CA GLU A 277 32.56 -14.51 17.30
C GLU A 277 33.44 -13.25 17.51
N ASN A 278 33.43 -12.26 16.61
CA ASN A 278 34.27 -11.05 16.78
C ASN A 278 33.52 -9.71 16.80
N ASP A 279 32.28 -9.68 17.30
CA ASP A 279 31.63 -8.44 17.74
C ASP A 279 31.10 -8.62 19.18
N GLU A 280 32.00 -8.99 20.11
CA GLU A 280 31.92 -8.41 21.46
C GLU A 280 32.38 -6.94 21.35
N CYS A 281 31.43 -6.04 21.11
CA CYS A 281 31.58 -4.64 21.48
C CYS A 281 30.54 -4.34 22.56
N GLU A 282 31.06 -4.05 23.75
CA GLU A 282 30.41 -3.34 24.84
C GLU A 282 29.40 -2.30 24.31
N LEU A 283 28.12 -2.46 24.68
CA LEU A 283 27.14 -1.39 24.95
C LEU A 283 25.91 -1.98 25.67
#